data_AF-A0A6G4TT31-F1
#
_entry.id   AF-A0A6G4TT31-F1
#
_cell.length_a   1.000
_cell.length_b   1.000
_cell.length_c   1.000
_cell.angle_alpha   90.00
_cell.angle_beta   90.00
_cell.angle_gamma   90.00
#
_symmetry.space_group_name_H-M   'P 1'
#
loop_
_entity.id
_entity.type
_entity.pdbx_description
1 polymer ?
#
loop_
_entity_poly.entity_id
_entity_poly.type
_entity_poly.pdbx_seq_one_letter_code
_entity_poly.pdbx_strand_id
1 'polypeptide(L)'
;MRRRFTALALFVIAAVAATFLPATTVHAAELPLGKARFTIAVGGLKAGSTKNWVRLGQYTFSADGKVSETHWHWSQTKRVTRASTGIKASGCTARDCYVQTAGGYQSTAASSTLTGTYSVSGDRLHVAWNGGQTEDWTLTSKAGGALANAEIAGSNYGATHGFGAGSNWAWDKRVPLASLAGTDWSKMIHRYYLWKTSEVSADPYIDHGDGSPFWLQNWKKCTEGSCIGGETNGGGAGATEYYISPARSPIGHRRDTLWGWRLQHAIDRGEYCYSGNSHVKPMLQAIDDNGTFHGWIGVEGSLNQTSPDQGALADDIGVFRILD
;
A
#
# COMPACT_ATOMS: atom_id res chain seq x y z
N MET A 1 -93.08 -7.15 26.71
CA MET A 1 -92.13 -6.81 25.63
C MET A 1 -90.85 -6.28 26.30
N ARG A 2 -89.70 -6.99 26.28
CA ARG A 2 -88.62 -6.96 25.24
C ARG A 2 -88.13 -5.50 25.04
N ARG A 3 -86.86 -5.07 25.21
CA ARG A 3 -85.49 -5.63 25.13
C ARG A 3 -84.53 -4.69 25.91
N ARG A 4 -83.60 -5.18 26.75
CA ARG A 4 -82.13 -5.34 26.52
C ARG A 4 -81.44 -4.18 25.77
N PHE A 5 -80.41 -3.56 26.37
CA PHE A 5 -79.03 -3.55 25.84
C PHE A 5 -77.98 -3.18 26.90
N THR A 6 -76.96 -4.02 26.93
CA THR A 6 -75.75 -4.06 27.75
C THR A 6 -74.67 -3.16 27.14
N ALA A 7 -73.86 -2.47 27.93
CA ALA A 7 -72.49 -2.09 27.52
C ALA A 7 -71.57 -1.97 28.74
N LEU A 8 -70.70 -2.97 28.83
CA LEU A 8 -69.62 -3.18 29.77
C LEU A 8 -68.42 -2.32 29.33
N ALA A 9 -67.86 -1.47 30.19
CA ALA A 9 -66.61 -0.77 29.92
C ALA A 9 -65.55 -1.22 30.95
N LEU A 10 -64.84 -2.30 30.59
CA LEU A 10 -63.63 -2.74 31.28
C LEU A 10 -62.48 -1.80 30.89
N PHE A 11 -62.02 -0.97 31.81
CA PHE A 11 -60.74 -0.27 31.71
C PHE A 11 -59.61 -1.26 31.94
N VAL A 12 -58.98 -1.74 30.86
CA VAL A 12 -57.73 -2.49 30.92
C VAL A 12 -56.60 -1.49 31.16
N ILE A 13 -56.18 -1.36 32.42
CA ILE A 13 -54.92 -0.71 32.79
C ILE A 13 -53.81 -1.69 32.43
N ALA A 14 -53.35 -1.65 31.18
CA ALA A 14 -52.13 -2.32 30.76
C ALA A 14 -50.95 -1.53 31.33
N ALA A 15 -50.43 -2.02 32.46
CA ALA A 15 -49.20 -1.55 33.05
C ALA A 15 -48.08 -1.59 32.00
N VAL A 16 -47.63 -0.41 31.59
CA VAL A 16 -46.40 -0.20 30.83
C VAL A 16 -45.25 -0.54 31.77
N ALA A 17 -44.96 -1.84 31.90
CA ALA A 17 -43.70 -2.33 32.44
C ALA A 17 -42.62 -2.06 31.39
N ALA A 18 -42.22 -0.80 31.27
CA ALA A 18 -41.02 -0.41 30.55
C ALA A 18 -39.84 -1.06 31.28
N THR A 19 -39.40 -2.21 30.75
CA THR A 19 -38.18 -2.89 31.16
C THR A 19 -37.01 -1.94 30.92
N PHE A 20 -36.56 -1.27 31.99
CA PHE A 20 -35.26 -0.60 32.04
C PHE A 20 -34.17 -1.67 31.95
N LEU A 21 -33.91 -2.14 30.72
CA LEU A 21 -32.70 -2.90 30.46
C LEU A 21 -31.52 -1.94 30.64
N PRO A 22 -30.52 -2.29 31.48
CA PRO A 22 -29.33 -1.47 31.63
C PRO A 22 -28.69 -1.29 30.26
N ALA A 23 -28.55 -0.05 29.81
CA ALA A 23 -27.80 0.27 28.63
C ALA A 23 -26.36 -0.21 28.86
N THR A 24 -25.96 -1.28 28.18
CA THR A 24 -24.56 -1.68 28.14
C THR A 24 -23.80 -0.56 27.44
N THR A 25 -23.02 0.20 28.21
CA THR A 25 -22.10 1.18 27.67
C THR A 25 -21.07 0.43 26.85
N VAL A 26 -21.26 0.37 25.53
CA VAL A 26 -20.26 -0.14 24.61
C VAL A 26 -19.09 0.84 24.66
N HIS A 27 -18.02 0.45 25.34
CA HIS A 27 -16.78 1.23 25.34
C HIS A 27 -16.22 1.25 23.91
N ALA A 28 -15.94 2.44 23.41
CA ALA A 28 -15.26 2.61 22.13
C ALA A 28 -13.90 1.89 22.19
N ALA A 29 -13.63 1.03 21.21
CA ALA A 29 -12.33 0.42 21.03
C ALA A 29 -11.28 1.51 20.78
N GLU A 30 -10.14 1.38 21.42
CA GLU A 30 -9.00 2.27 21.24
C GLU A 30 -8.44 2.12 19.83
N LEU A 31 -8.38 3.21 19.07
CA LEU A 31 -7.74 3.22 17.75
C LEU A 31 -6.22 3.05 17.88
N PRO A 32 -5.55 2.33 16.96
CA PRO A 32 -4.10 2.13 17.00
C PRO A 32 -3.35 3.46 16.92
N LEU A 33 -2.75 3.87 18.05
CA LEU A 33 -2.16 5.21 18.25
C LEU A 33 -3.10 6.36 17.86
N GLY A 34 -4.42 6.19 18.07
CA GLY A 34 -5.44 7.19 17.72
C GLY A 34 -5.69 7.33 16.22
N LYS A 35 -5.20 6.41 15.37
CA LYS A 35 -5.29 6.49 13.90
C LYS A 35 -6.34 5.55 13.34
N ALA A 36 -7.20 6.06 12.46
CA ALA A 36 -8.24 5.27 11.83
C ALA A 36 -7.84 4.62 10.49
N ARG A 37 -6.75 5.08 9.84
CA ARG A 37 -6.43 4.66 8.47
C ARG A 37 -4.95 4.35 8.31
N PHE A 38 -4.62 3.15 7.83
CA PHE A 38 -3.23 2.73 7.60
C PHE A 38 -3.00 2.29 6.16
N THR A 39 -1.95 2.81 5.53
CA THR A 39 -1.39 2.22 4.31
C THR A 39 -0.48 1.08 4.73
N ILE A 40 -0.65 -0.11 4.16
CA ILE A 40 0.02 -1.33 4.62
C ILE A 40 0.63 -2.08 3.43
N ALA A 41 1.86 -2.55 3.58
CA ALA A 41 2.49 -3.55 2.70
C ALA A 41 2.80 -4.80 3.53
N VAL A 42 2.46 -5.98 3.01
CA VAL A 42 2.73 -7.29 3.63
C VAL A 42 3.34 -8.23 2.61
N GLY A 43 4.36 -8.98 3.01
CA GLY A 43 5.04 -9.96 2.17
C GLY A 43 5.22 -11.31 2.88
N GLY A 44 4.87 -12.39 2.19
CA GLY A 44 5.34 -13.74 2.49
C GLY A 44 6.57 -14.03 1.65
N LEU A 45 7.75 -13.73 2.21
CA LEU A 45 9.04 -13.78 1.53
C LEU A 45 9.94 -14.85 2.17
N LYS A 46 10.41 -15.78 1.35
CA LYS A 46 11.35 -16.85 1.73
C LYS A 46 12.42 -16.97 0.64
N ALA A 47 13.68 -16.81 1.02
CA ALA A 47 14.84 -16.90 0.14
C ALA A 47 14.77 -18.09 -0.83
N GLY A 48 14.75 -19.32 -0.32
CA GLY A 48 14.66 -20.54 -1.16
C GLY A 48 13.29 -20.87 -1.74
N SER A 49 12.44 -19.88 -2.02
CA SER A 49 11.08 -20.08 -2.57
C SER A 49 10.87 -19.25 -3.81
N THR A 50 10.17 -19.81 -4.80
CA THR A 50 9.61 -19.10 -5.97
C THR A 50 8.09 -18.96 -5.87
N LYS A 51 7.56 -19.07 -4.65
CA LYS A 51 6.13 -18.95 -4.32
C LYS A 51 5.86 -17.73 -3.44
N ASN A 52 6.75 -16.73 -3.47
CA ASN A 52 6.56 -15.52 -2.68
C ASN A 52 5.35 -14.73 -3.15
N TRP A 53 4.85 -13.89 -2.26
CA TRP A 53 3.71 -13.04 -2.53
C TRP A 53 3.82 -11.74 -1.73
N VAL A 54 3.19 -10.69 -2.26
CA VAL A 54 3.09 -9.38 -1.62
C VAL A 54 1.69 -8.83 -1.77
N ARG A 55 1.29 -8.03 -0.79
CA ARG A 55 0.00 -7.34 -0.74
C ARG A 55 0.22 -5.89 -0.35
N LEU A 56 -0.42 -4.97 -1.05
CA LEU A 56 -0.47 -3.54 -0.72
C LEU A 56 -1.93 -3.18 -0.44
N GLY A 57 -2.21 -2.59 0.72
CA GLY A 57 -3.57 -2.41 1.20
C GLY A 57 -3.80 -1.14 2.01
N GLN A 58 -5.08 -0.86 2.23
CA GLN A 58 -5.62 0.24 3.02
C GLN A 58 -6.45 -0.33 4.15
N TYR A 59 -6.02 -0.13 5.39
CA TYR A 59 -6.75 -0.61 6.58
C TYR A 59 -7.56 0.55 7.12
N THR A 60 -8.83 0.31 7.40
CA THR A 60 -9.73 1.28 8.03
C THR A 60 -10.24 0.67 9.32
N PHE A 61 -9.93 1.32 10.44
CA PHE A 61 -10.30 0.95 11.79
C PHE A 61 -11.48 1.81 12.25
N SER A 62 -12.43 1.20 12.96
CA SER A 62 -13.57 1.88 13.58
C SER A 62 -13.59 1.70 15.09
N ALA A 63 -14.22 2.64 15.78
CA ALA A 63 -14.31 2.67 17.25
C ALA A 63 -15.18 1.55 17.84
N ASP A 64 -15.79 0.69 17.03
CA ASP A 64 -16.52 -0.50 17.44
C ASP A 64 -15.64 -1.77 17.46
N GLY A 65 -14.32 -1.62 17.28
CA GLY A 65 -13.37 -2.73 17.26
C GLY A 65 -13.30 -3.48 15.94
N LYS A 66 -13.86 -2.93 14.85
CA LYS A 66 -13.79 -3.51 13.51
C LYS A 66 -12.67 -2.92 12.67
N VAL A 67 -12.13 -3.74 11.78
CA VAL A 67 -11.17 -3.34 10.77
C VAL A 67 -11.60 -3.90 9.41
N SER A 68 -11.42 -3.10 8.37
CA SER A 68 -11.57 -3.52 6.98
C SER A 68 -10.29 -3.24 6.21
N GLU A 69 -9.93 -4.13 5.29
CA GLU A 69 -8.86 -3.93 4.33
C GLU A 69 -9.43 -3.90 2.91
N THR A 70 -8.91 -2.98 2.10
CA THR A 70 -8.97 -3.04 0.64
C THR A 70 -7.56 -3.19 0.08
N HIS A 71 -7.28 -4.19 -0.75
CA HIS A 71 -5.91 -4.47 -1.17
C HIS A 71 -5.73 -4.96 -2.61
N TRP A 72 -4.47 -4.88 -3.06
CA TRP A 72 -3.93 -5.49 -4.27
C TRP A 72 -2.91 -6.55 -3.90
N HIS A 73 -2.90 -7.66 -4.63
CA HIS A 73 -2.06 -8.82 -4.33
C HIS A 73 -1.33 -9.33 -5.57
N TRP A 74 -0.05 -9.66 -5.41
CA TRP A 74 0.81 -10.22 -6.45
C TRP A 74 1.58 -11.42 -5.91
N SER A 75 1.77 -12.45 -6.75
CA SER A 75 2.52 -13.65 -6.38
C SER A 75 3.31 -14.19 -7.56
N GLN A 76 4.48 -14.75 -7.28
CA GLN A 76 5.30 -15.47 -8.26
C GLN A 76 4.59 -16.71 -8.83
N THR A 77 3.58 -17.25 -8.12
CA THR A 77 2.75 -18.37 -8.61
C THR A 77 1.67 -17.95 -9.61
N LYS A 78 1.29 -16.67 -9.61
CA LYS A 78 0.28 -16.09 -10.50
C LYS A 78 0.78 -14.75 -11.02
N ARG A 79 1.62 -14.80 -12.06
CA ARG A 79 2.20 -13.61 -12.68
C ARG A 79 1.13 -12.78 -13.36
N VAL A 80 1.31 -11.47 -13.30
CA VAL A 80 0.48 -10.49 -14.01
C VAL A 80 1.36 -9.71 -14.98
N THR A 81 0.76 -9.24 -16.07
CA THR A 81 1.45 -8.35 -16.99
C THR A 81 1.60 -6.95 -16.39
N ARG A 82 2.66 -6.22 -16.77
CA ARG A 82 2.74 -4.79 -16.47
C ARG A 82 1.63 -4.07 -17.22
N ALA A 83 1.14 -2.97 -16.65
CA ALA A 83 0.07 -2.20 -17.24
C ALA A 83 0.39 -0.70 -17.20
N SER A 84 0.01 0.01 -18.26
CA SER A 84 0.11 1.45 -18.32
C SER A 84 -0.82 2.10 -17.28
N THR A 85 -0.32 3.14 -16.63
CA THR A 85 -1.11 4.04 -15.78
C THR A 85 -1.96 5.03 -16.61
N GLY A 86 -1.71 5.11 -17.92
CA GLY A 86 -2.29 6.12 -18.80
C GLY A 86 -1.62 7.50 -18.67
N ILE A 87 -0.56 7.62 -17.87
CA ILE A 87 0.17 8.88 -17.66
C ILE A 87 1.48 8.82 -18.45
N LYS A 88 1.69 9.80 -19.32
CA LYS A 88 2.94 9.97 -20.07
C LYS A 88 3.86 10.91 -19.30
N ALA A 89 4.99 10.41 -18.83
CA ALA A 89 6.02 11.24 -18.23
C ALA A 89 6.80 11.95 -19.33
N SER A 90 6.49 13.24 -19.54
CA SER A 90 7.12 14.04 -20.59
C SER A 90 8.04 15.10 -19.99
N GLY A 91 9.22 15.30 -20.55
CA GLY A 91 10.09 16.45 -20.22
C GLY A 91 10.70 16.50 -18.80
N CYS A 92 10.72 15.37 -18.07
CA CYS A 92 11.35 15.27 -16.74
C CYS A 92 12.62 14.39 -16.72
N THR A 93 12.80 13.55 -17.72
CA THR A 93 13.96 12.66 -17.94
C THR A 93 14.35 12.71 -19.42
N ALA A 94 15.35 11.94 -19.82
CA ALA A 94 15.78 11.84 -21.21
C ALA A 94 14.72 11.20 -22.13
N ARG A 95 13.79 10.40 -21.57
CA ARG A 95 12.80 9.66 -22.37
C ARG A 95 11.35 9.89 -21.94
N ASP A 96 10.52 10.17 -22.92
CA ASP A 96 9.09 10.44 -22.73
C ASP A 96 8.26 9.15 -22.78
N CYS A 97 8.06 8.49 -21.64
CA CYS A 97 7.44 7.16 -21.56
C CYS A 97 6.10 7.14 -20.82
N TYR A 98 5.19 6.24 -21.24
CA TYR A 98 3.97 5.94 -20.49
C TYR A 98 4.31 5.12 -19.25
N VAL A 99 4.05 5.69 -18.08
CA VAL A 99 4.43 5.08 -16.81
C VAL A 99 3.69 3.76 -16.59
N GLN A 100 4.43 2.70 -16.27
CA GLN A 100 3.90 1.36 -16.02
C GLN A 100 3.73 1.08 -14.53
N THR A 101 2.87 0.12 -14.21
CA THR A 101 2.69 -0.44 -12.87
C THR A 101 2.47 -1.95 -12.93
N ALA A 102 2.46 -2.63 -11.78
CA ALA A 102 2.05 -4.03 -11.71
C ALA A 102 0.56 -4.17 -12.12
N GLY A 103 0.26 -5.20 -12.92
CA GLY A 103 -1.08 -5.44 -13.44
C GLY A 103 -2.14 -5.52 -12.35
N GLY A 104 -3.28 -4.87 -12.60
CA GLY A 104 -4.40 -4.75 -11.69
C GLY A 104 -4.36 -3.48 -10.85
N TYR A 105 -3.17 -2.92 -10.56
CA TYR A 105 -3.04 -1.71 -9.74
C TYR A 105 -3.62 -0.46 -10.38
N GLN A 106 -3.56 -0.37 -11.72
CA GLN A 106 -4.11 0.74 -12.49
C GLN A 106 -5.64 0.78 -12.51
N SER A 107 -6.29 -0.35 -12.19
CA SER A 107 -7.76 -0.41 -12.15
C SER A 107 -8.32 0.26 -10.89
N THR A 108 -9.58 0.69 -10.91
CA THR A 108 -10.30 1.17 -9.71
C THR A 108 -10.73 0.06 -8.77
N ALA A 109 -10.84 -1.17 -9.29
CA ALA A 109 -11.14 -2.33 -8.48
C ALA A 109 -9.90 -2.72 -7.68
N ALA A 110 -10.02 -2.70 -6.35
CA ALA A 110 -9.11 -3.48 -5.54
C ALA A 110 -9.27 -4.96 -5.87
N SER A 111 -8.20 -5.74 -5.75
CA SER A 111 -8.29 -7.16 -6.09
C SER A 111 -9.11 -7.93 -5.06
N SER A 112 -9.17 -7.45 -3.81
CA SER A 112 -9.86 -8.13 -2.70
C SER A 112 -10.13 -7.20 -1.53
N THR A 113 -11.06 -7.60 -0.67
CA THR A 113 -11.38 -6.95 0.60
C THR A 113 -11.37 -7.95 1.74
N LEU A 114 -10.84 -7.58 2.90
CA LEU A 114 -10.96 -8.36 4.14
C LEU A 114 -11.70 -7.55 5.19
N THR A 115 -12.32 -8.27 6.14
CA THR A 115 -12.94 -7.68 7.32
C THR A 115 -12.54 -8.50 8.54
N GLY A 116 -12.51 -7.87 9.70
CA GLY A 116 -12.07 -8.49 10.94
C GLY A 116 -12.34 -7.62 12.16
N THR A 117 -11.72 -8.00 13.27
CA THR A 117 -11.65 -7.22 14.50
C THR A 117 -10.21 -6.88 14.81
N TYR A 118 -10.01 -5.90 15.69
CA TYR A 118 -8.70 -5.55 16.17
C TYR A 118 -8.70 -5.25 17.67
N SER A 119 -7.53 -5.32 18.27
CA SER A 119 -7.26 -4.82 19.61
C SER A 119 -5.91 -4.12 19.66
N VAL A 120 -5.78 -3.18 20.58
CA VAL A 120 -4.53 -2.44 20.83
C VAL A 120 -4.14 -2.67 22.28
N SER A 121 -2.86 -2.95 22.51
CA SER A 121 -2.28 -3.10 23.85
C SER A 121 -0.89 -2.48 23.86
N GLY A 122 -0.76 -1.30 24.47
CA GLY A 122 0.48 -0.53 24.42
C GLY A 122 0.87 -0.19 22.99
N ASP A 123 2.05 -0.65 22.56
CA ASP A 123 2.58 -0.46 21.21
C ASP A 123 2.25 -1.63 20.26
N ARG A 124 1.35 -2.52 20.64
CA ARG A 124 0.94 -3.67 19.83
C ARG A 124 -0.44 -3.50 19.26
N LEU A 125 -0.57 -3.71 17.96
CA LEU A 125 -1.85 -3.89 17.28
C LEU A 125 -1.99 -5.36 16.88
N HIS A 126 -3.07 -5.98 17.32
CA HIS A 126 -3.49 -7.30 16.88
C HIS A 126 -4.69 -7.16 15.95
N VAL A 127 -4.61 -7.77 14.77
CA VAL A 127 -5.72 -7.86 13.81
C VAL A 127 -6.10 -9.32 13.62
N ALA A 128 -7.39 -9.61 13.82
CA ALA A 128 -7.97 -10.92 13.57
C ALA A 128 -8.96 -10.81 12.41
N TRP A 129 -8.60 -11.38 11.26
CA TRP A 129 -9.46 -11.41 10.08
C TRP A 129 -10.54 -12.49 10.21
N ASN A 130 -11.71 -12.25 9.62
CA ASN A 130 -12.84 -13.18 9.65
C ASN A 130 -12.53 -14.56 9.02
N GLY A 131 -11.47 -14.66 8.20
CA GLY A 131 -10.98 -15.92 7.65
C GLY A 131 -10.09 -16.74 8.59
N GLY A 132 -9.90 -16.31 9.83
CA GLY A 132 -9.05 -16.97 10.83
C GLY A 132 -7.57 -16.58 10.74
N GLN A 133 -7.20 -15.73 9.78
CA GLN A 133 -5.84 -15.18 9.68
C GLN A 133 -5.62 -14.11 10.76
N THR A 134 -4.42 -14.03 11.30
CA THR A 134 -4.03 -13.00 12.27
C THR A 134 -2.77 -12.27 11.84
N GLU A 135 -2.70 -11.00 12.20
CA GLU A 135 -1.52 -10.15 12.05
C GLU A 135 -1.24 -9.41 13.35
N ASP A 136 0.01 -9.44 13.78
CA ASP A 136 0.51 -8.68 14.90
C ASP A 136 1.47 -7.61 14.38
N TRP A 137 1.30 -6.38 14.85
CA TRP A 137 2.05 -5.21 14.41
C TRP A 137 2.68 -4.51 15.61
N THR A 138 3.94 -4.09 15.47
CA THR A 138 4.57 -3.11 16.37
C THR A 138 4.24 -1.72 15.86
N LEU A 139 3.72 -0.85 16.74
CA LEU A 139 3.38 0.53 16.44
C LEU A 139 4.39 1.48 17.06
N THR A 140 4.71 2.55 16.33
CA THR A 140 5.57 3.64 16.83
C THR A 140 4.98 4.98 16.43
N SER A 141 4.98 5.94 17.35
CA SER A 141 4.53 7.30 17.07
C SER A 141 5.60 8.07 16.29
N LYS A 142 5.19 8.82 15.27
CA LYS A 142 6.02 9.64 14.39
C LYS A 142 5.40 11.02 14.20
N ALA A 143 6.19 12.00 13.75
CA ALA A 143 5.74 13.37 13.48
C ALA A 143 4.93 13.99 14.64
N GLY A 144 5.45 13.88 15.87
CA GLY A 144 4.76 14.39 17.06
C GLY A 144 3.40 13.72 17.37
N GLY A 145 3.18 12.50 16.88
CA GLY A 145 1.91 11.80 16.98
C GLY A 145 0.96 12.05 15.82
N ALA A 146 1.31 12.87 14.82
CA ALA A 146 0.48 13.06 13.63
C ALA A 146 0.51 11.85 12.68
N LEU A 147 1.54 11.00 12.77
CA LEU A 147 1.70 9.79 11.97
C LEU A 147 1.99 8.59 12.89
N ALA A 148 1.40 7.44 12.60
CA ALA A 148 1.80 6.16 13.19
C ALA A 148 2.66 5.41 12.18
N ASN A 149 3.71 4.74 12.65
CA ASN A 149 4.45 3.75 11.88
C ASN A 149 4.11 2.35 12.40
N ALA A 150 3.97 1.38 11.51
CA ALA A 150 3.69 -0.02 11.84
C ALA A 150 4.72 -0.94 11.15
N GLU A 151 5.21 -1.95 11.87
CA GLU A 151 6.03 -3.02 11.29
C GLU A 151 5.46 -4.37 11.73
N ILE A 152 5.44 -5.36 10.81
CA ILE A 152 4.88 -6.67 11.14
C ILE A 152 5.74 -7.32 12.22
N ALA A 153 5.09 -7.87 13.23
CA ALA A 153 5.70 -8.60 14.33
C ALA A 153 5.41 -10.10 14.26
N GLY A 154 4.28 -10.48 13.67
CA GLY A 154 3.88 -11.88 13.55
C GLY A 154 2.65 -12.06 12.67
N SER A 155 2.46 -13.29 12.19
CA SER A 155 1.24 -13.72 11.51
C SER A 155 1.08 -15.23 11.59
N ASN A 156 -0.13 -15.74 11.34
CA ASN A 156 -0.40 -17.19 11.28
C ASN A 156 -0.58 -17.74 9.85
N TYR A 157 -0.34 -16.92 8.81
CA TYR A 157 -0.62 -17.27 7.41
C TYR A 157 0.59 -17.06 6.49
N GLY A 158 1.79 -17.03 7.07
CA GLY A 158 3.05 -16.99 6.31
C GLY A 158 3.48 -15.60 5.86
N ALA A 159 2.86 -14.52 6.35
CA ALA A 159 3.44 -13.19 6.25
C ALA A 159 4.68 -13.11 7.16
N THR A 160 5.74 -12.52 6.62
CA THR A 160 7.09 -12.52 7.23
C THR A 160 7.64 -11.10 7.39
N HIS A 161 7.22 -10.20 6.51
CA HIS A 161 7.69 -8.82 6.47
C HIS A 161 6.50 -7.90 6.17
N GLY A 162 6.55 -6.68 6.67
CA GLY A 162 5.49 -5.73 6.42
C GLY A 162 5.77 -4.37 7.04
N PHE A 163 5.27 -3.33 6.36
CA PHE A 163 5.38 -1.95 6.76
C PHE A 163 4.02 -1.28 6.72
N GLY A 164 3.84 -0.29 7.57
CA GLY A 164 2.63 0.51 7.60
C GLY A 164 2.85 1.94 8.03
N ALA A 165 1.96 2.82 7.58
CA ALA A 165 1.89 4.21 8.02
C ALA A 165 0.42 4.59 8.24
N GLY A 166 0.11 5.10 9.44
CA GLY A 166 -1.24 5.38 9.91
C GLY A 166 -1.52 6.86 10.14
N SER A 167 -2.69 7.34 9.73
CA SER A 167 -3.18 8.69 10.00
C SER A 167 -4.71 8.76 10.00
N ASN A 168 -5.24 9.95 10.25
CA ASN A 168 -6.66 10.29 10.15
C ASN A 168 -7.00 11.06 8.85
N TRP A 169 -6.02 11.28 7.98
CA TRP A 169 -6.25 11.91 6.68
C TRP A 169 -7.16 11.03 5.80
N ALA A 170 -8.00 11.58 4.93
CA ALA A 170 -8.99 10.80 4.16
C ALA A 170 -8.41 10.12 2.90
N TRP A 171 -8.94 8.96 2.51
CA TRP A 171 -8.39 8.13 1.41
C TRP A 171 -8.48 8.76 0.02
N ASP A 172 -9.45 9.66 -0.19
CA ASP A 172 -9.67 10.46 -1.40
C ASP A 172 -8.77 11.71 -1.44
N LYS A 173 -8.02 11.99 -0.37
CA LYS A 173 -7.06 13.08 -0.30
C LYS A 173 -5.65 12.56 -0.51
N ARG A 174 -4.92 13.24 -1.41
CA ARG A 174 -3.54 12.95 -1.77
C ARG A 174 -2.73 14.23 -1.85
N VAL A 175 -1.42 14.11 -1.74
CA VAL A 175 -0.50 15.18 -2.12
C VAL A 175 -0.22 15.08 -3.63
N PRO A 176 -0.35 16.18 -4.39
CA PRO A 176 -0.04 16.19 -5.83
C PRO A 176 1.43 15.84 -6.09
N LEU A 177 1.73 14.99 -7.08
CA LEU A 177 3.13 14.62 -7.35
C LEU A 177 4.01 15.80 -7.75
N ALA A 178 3.45 16.80 -8.44
CA ALA A 178 4.17 18.00 -8.81
C ALA A 178 4.84 18.70 -7.61
N SER A 179 4.22 18.69 -6.42
CA SER A 179 4.82 19.29 -5.23
C SER A 179 5.91 18.43 -4.61
N LEU A 180 5.92 17.12 -4.87
CA LEU A 180 6.91 16.20 -4.32
C LEU A 180 8.29 16.33 -4.98
N ALA A 181 8.38 16.97 -6.16
CA ALA A 181 9.68 17.27 -6.77
C ALA A 181 10.56 18.15 -5.87
N GLY A 182 9.96 19.01 -5.04
CA GLY A 182 10.65 19.89 -4.10
C GLY A 182 10.85 19.30 -2.70
N THR A 183 10.48 18.04 -2.46
CA THR A 183 10.70 17.38 -1.17
C THR A 183 12.20 17.31 -0.84
N ASP A 184 12.55 17.42 0.44
CA ASP A 184 13.91 17.17 0.90
C ASP A 184 14.18 15.66 0.95
N TRP A 185 14.57 15.11 -0.20
CA TRP A 185 14.82 13.68 -0.38
C TRP A 185 16.03 13.14 0.39
N SER A 186 16.87 14.03 0.94
CA SER A 186 17.99 13.63 1.79
C SER A 186 17.55 13.05 3.14
N LYS A 187 16.31 13.33 3.56
CA LYS A 187 15.70 12.81 4.80
C LYS A 187 15.02 11.47 4.61
N MET A 188 14.70 11.10 3.37
CA MET A 188 13.93 9.89 3.09
C MET A 188 14.81 8.65 3.27
N ILE A 189 14.32 7.70 4.06
CA ILE A 189 14.94 6.40 4.33
C ILE A 189 14.13 5.34 3.60
N HIS A 190 14.80 4.57 2.75
CA HIS A 190 14.23 3.40 2.10
C HIS A 190 14.58 2.13 2.87
N ARG A 191 13.62 1.63 3.64
CA ARG A 191 13.72 0.33 4.31
C ARG A 191 12.98 -0.72 3.48
N TYR A 192 13.63 -1.85 3.21
CA TYR A 192 13.08 -2.85 2.29
C TYR A 192 13.43 -4.29 2.66
N TYR A 193 12.59 -5.20 2.14
CA TYR A 193 12.83 -6.63 2.06
C TYR A 193 12.43 -7.09 0.65
N LEU A 194 13.42 -7.38 -0.19
CA LEU A 194 13.24 -7.74 -1.60
C LEU A 194 13.78 -9.15 -1.82
N TRP A 195 12.95 -10.04 -2.32
CA TRP A 195 13.40 -11.33 -2.84
C TRP A 195 14.09 -11.08 -4.19
N LYS A 196 15.32 -11.56 -4.32
CA LYS A 196 16.15 -11.39 -5.51
C LYS A 196 16.85 -12.69 -5.87
N THR A 197 17.19 -12.79 -7.14
CA THR A 197 18.24 -13.67 -7.64
C THR A 197 19.44 -12.82 -8.04
N SER A 198 20.59 -13.45 -8.24
CA SER A 198 21.74 -12.75 -8.82
C SER A 198 22.45 -13.66 -9.79
N GLU A 199 23.14 -13.08 -10.76
CA GLU A 199 24.00 -13.85 -11.66
C GLU A 199 25.18 -14.52 -10.91
N VAL A 200 25.53 -13.98 -9.73
CA VAL A 200 26.69 -14.40 -8.92
C VAL A 200 26.35 -15.44 -7.85
N SER A 201 25.08 -15.56 -7.46
CA SER A 201 24.55 -16.54 -6.52
C SER A 201 23.35 -17.20 -7.16
N ALA A 202 23.49 -18.49 -7.50
CA ALA A 202 22.41 -19.31 -8.04
C ALA A 202 21.23 -19.42 -7.06
N ASP A 203 21.49 -19.21 -5.76
CA ASP A 203 20.48 -19.31 -4.72
C ASP A 203 19.78 -17.96 -4.51
N PRO A 204 18.44 -17.92 -4.62
CA PRO A 204 17.69 -16.71 -4.32
C PRO A 204 17.78 -16.34 -2.85
N TYR A 205 17.74 -15.04 -2.55
CA TYR A 205 17.95 -14.49 -1.21
C TYR A 205 16.99 -13.33 -0.92
N ILE A 206 16.91 -12.91 0.35
CA ILE A 206 16.20 -11.70 0.77
C ILE A 206 17.21 -10.58 0.97
N ASP A 207 17.28 -9.67 0.01
CA ASP A 207 17.99 -8.41 0.15
C ASP A 207 17.22 -7.50 1.10
N HIS A 208 17.92 -6.90 2.06
CA HIS A 208 17.31 -6.03 3.05
C HIS A 208 18.29 -4.96 3.53
N GLY A 209 17.75 -3.82 3.96
CA GLY A 209 18.55 -2.75 4.51
C GLY A 209 17.79 -1.45 4.64
N ASP A 210 18.47 -0.46 5.21
CA ASP A 210 18.03 0.92 5.36
C ASP A 210 18.90 1.81 4.46
N GLY A 211 18.42 2.07 3.25
CA GLY A 211 19.06 3.02 2.34
C GLY A 211 18.73 4.44 2.76
N SER A 212 19.71 5.17 3.32
CA SER A 212 19.61 6.60 3.59
C SER A 212 20.83 7.32 3.02
N PRO A 213 20.65 8.41 2.25
CA PRO A 213 19.37 8.93 1.77
C PRO A 213 18.72 8.01 0.72
N PHE A 214 17.46 8.27 0.36
CA PHE A 214 16.81 7.63 -0.77
C PHE A 214 17.68 7.78 -2.03
N TRP A 215 17.91 6.68 -2.76
CA TRP A 215 18.97 6.62 -3.77
C TRP A 215 18.82 7.66 -4.91
N LEU A 216 17.60 8.12 -5.18
CA LEU A 216 17.33 9.17 -6.14
C LEU A 216 16.76 10.39 -5.41
N GLN A 217 17.57 11.45 -5.36
CA GLN A 217 17.22 12.70 -4.66
C GLN A 217 16.80 13.82 -5.61
N ASN A 218 17.26 13.77 -6.86
CA ASN A 218 17.02 14.83 -7.84
C ASN A 218 15.81 14.48 -8.70
N TRP A 219 14.63 14.83 -8.21
CA TRP A 219 13.37 14.67 -8.94
C TRP A 219 12.99 15.93 -9.70
N LYS A 220 12.55 15.76 -10.95
CA LYS A 220 12.05 16.82 -11.81
C LYS A 220 10.56 16.62 -12.06
N LYS A 221 9.82 17.72 -12.02
CA LYS A 221 8.42 17.75 -12.43
C LYS A 221 8.32 17.51 -13.94
N CYS A 222 7.48 16.58 -14.36
CA CYS A 222 7.18 16.37 -15.78
C CYS A 222 6.25 17.47 -16.31
N THR A 223 6.20 17.65 -17.63
CA THR A 223 5.24 18.52 -18.31
C THR A 223 3.82 18.19 -17.82
N GLU A 224 3.01 19.23 -17.57
CA GLU A 224 1.67 19.15 -16.95
C GLU A 224 1.64 18.77 -15.45
N GLY A 225 2.74 18.28 -14.86
CA GLY A 225 2.84 18.02 -13.42
C GLY A 225 2.09 16.79 -12.92
N SER A 226 1.64 15.91 -13.82
CA SER A 226 0.96 14.67 -13.48
C SER A 226 1.89 13.61 -12.87
N CYS A 227 3.20 13.75 -13.06
CA CYS A 227 4.25 12.87 -12.56
C CYS A 227 5.56 13.62 -12.32
N ILE A 228 6.51 12.92 -11.69
CA ILE A 228 7.91 13.34 -11.52
C ILE A 228 8.83 12.26 -12.08
N GLY A 229 10.01 12.65 -12.51
CA GLY A 229 11.03 11.74 -13.04
C GLY A 229 12.44 12.14 -12.61
N GLY A 230 13.37 11.20 -12.71
CA GLY A 230 14.78 11.43 -12.40
C GLY A 230 15.66 10.30 -12.89
N GLU A 231 16.97 10.54 -12.86
CA GLU A 231 17.99 9.62 -13.37
C GLU A 231 19.12 9.47 -12.37
N THR A 232 19.65 8.25 -12.24
CA THR A 232 20.91 8.06 -11.51
C THR A 232 22.09 8.59 -12.32
N ASN A 233 23.15 9.02 -11.64
CA ASN A 233 24.43 9.43 -12.23
C ASN A 233 24.36 10.54 -13.30
N GLY A 234 23.28 11.33 -13.34
CA GLY A 234 23.17 12.48 -14.26
C GLY A 234 22.88 12.12 -15.73
N GLY A 235 22.50 10.87 -16.01
CA GLY A 235 22.13 10.40 -17.35
C GLY A 235 23.24 9.67 -18.10
N GLY A 236 22.87 8.90 -19.13
CA GLY A 236 23.79 8.09 -19.95
C GLY A 236 23.44 6.60 -19.94
N ALA A 237 24.16 5.80 -20.73
CA ALA A 237 23.76 4.42 -21.00
C ALA A 237 23.68 3.54 -19.72
N GLY A 238 24.56 3.76 -18.75
CA GLY A 238 24.54 3.06 -17.45
C GLY A 238 23.55 3.61 -16.41
N ALA A 239 22.85 4.73 -16.69
CA ALA A 239 21.92 5.32 -15.75
C ALA A 239 20.60 4.53 -15.68
N THR A 240 19.94 4.60 -14.53
CA THR A 240 18.57 4.13 -14.33
C THR A 240 17.64 5.32 -14.40
N GLU A 241 16.67 5.26 -15.30
CA GLU A 241 15.55 6.19 -15.32
C GLU A 241 14.48 5.76 -14.34
N TYR A 242 13.91 6.72 -13.62
CA TYR A 242 12.81 6.51 -12.70
C TYR A 242 11.68 7.50 -12.95
N TYR A 243 10.46 7.03 -12.77
CA TYR A 243 9.24 7.80 -12.87
C TYR A 243 8.35 7.49 -11.68
N ILE A 244 7.74 8.52 -11.09
CA ILE A 244 6.65 8.36 -10.13
C ILE A 244 5.41 9.02 -10.71
N SER A 245 4.32 8.26 -10.81
CA SER A 245 3.03 8.74 -11.28
C SER A 245 1.90 8.23 -10.37
N PRO A 246 0.71 8.86 -10.37
CA PRO A 246 -0.50 8.18 -9.94
C PRO A 246 -0.65 6.82 -10.62
N ALA A 247 -1.29 5.88 -9.94
CA ALA A 247 -1.52 4.54 -10.46
C ALA A 247 -2.41 4.52 -11.72
N ARG A 248 -3.19 5.57 -11.95
CA ARG A 248 -4.11 5.68 -13.09
C ARG A 248 -4.46 7.12 -13.44
N SER A 249 -4.99 7.30 -14.65
CA SER A 249 -5.84 8.43 -15.04
C SER A 249 -7.32 8.00 -15.12
N PRO A 250 -8.29 8.82 -14.65
CA PRO A 250 -8.13 10.05 -13.88
C PRO A 250 -7.58 9.81 -12.47
N ILE A 251 -6.89 10.84 -11.95
CA ILE A 251 -6.26 10.87 -10.62
C ILE A 251 -7.34 11.05 -9.55
N GLY A 252 -7.33 10.24 -8.48
CA GLY A 252 -8.32 10.41 -7.41
C GLY A 252 -8.01 9.78 -6.04
N HIS A 253 -6.93 9.02 -5.90
CA HIS A 253 -6.59 8.34 -4.64
C HIS A 253 -5.09 8.48 -4.34
N ARG A 254 -4.67 8.08 -3.13
CA ARG A 254 -3.26 8.02 -2.68
C ARG A 254 -2.38 6.99 -3.39
N ARG A 255 -2.86 6.41 -4.49
CA ARG A 255 -2.18 5.34 -5.22
C ARG A 255 -1.20 5.95 -6.20
N ASP A 256 0.06 5.63 -6.00
CA ASP A 256 1.18 6.01 -6.84
C ASP A 256 1.93 4.74 -7.29
N THR A 257 2.78 4.87 -8.29
CA THR A 257 3.68 3.81 -8.71
C THR A 257 5.05 4.41 -8.98
N LEU A 258 6.10 3.68 -8.63
CA LEU A 258 7.46 3.97 -9.06
C LEU A 258 7.80 2.94 -10.15
N TRP A 259 8.21 3.44 -11.31
CA TRP A 259 8.66 2.64 -12.44
C TRP A 259 10.08 3.02 -12.80
N GLY A 260 10.96 2.03 -13.01
CA GLY A 260 12.33 2.33 -13.43
C GLY A 260 13.05 1.19 -14.13
N TRP A 261 14.04 1.54 -14.93
CA TRP A 261 14.87 0.61 -15.71
C TRP A 261 16.19 1.25 -16.11
N ARG A 262 17.20 0.42 -16.37
CA ARG A 262 18.48 0.90 -16.90
C ARG A 262 18.33 1.30 -18.37
N LEU A 263 18.87 2.47 -18.72
CA LEU A 263 18.86 2.99 -20.09
C LEU A 263 19.50 2.04 -21.09
N GLN A 264 20.60 1.36 -20.69
CA GLN A 264 21.31 0.38 -21.51
C GLN A 264 20.36 -0.70 -22.05
N HIS A 265 19.42 -1.20 -21.25
CA HIS A 265 18.52 -2.27 -21.69
C HIS A 265 17.60 -1.84 -22.84
N ALA A 266 17.19 -0.57 -22.88
CA ALA A 266 16.44 -0.04 -24.00
C ALA A 266 17.35 0.17 -25.22
N ILE A 267 18.57 0.67 -25.01
CA ILE A 267 19.58 0.88 -26.07
C ILE A 267 19.93 -0.44 -26.77
N ASP A 268 20.24 -1.48 -25.99
CA ASP A 268 20.61 -2.81 -26.51
C ASP A 268 19.50 -3.43 -27.35
N ARG A 269 18.25 -3.05 -27.10
CA ARG A 269 17.05 -3.54 -27.80
C ARG A 269 16.59 -2.60 -28.92
N GLY A 270 17.25 -1.46 -29.12
CA GLY A 270 16.79 -0.44 -30.08
C GLY A 270 15.43 0.18 -29.73
N GLU A 271 15.05 0.16 -28.45
CA GLU A 271 13.76 0.66 -27.97
C GLU A 271 13.88 2.08 -27.40
N TYR A 272 12.87 2.92 -27.64
CA TYR A 272 12.77 4.23 -26.98
C TYR A 272 12.32 4.11 -25.53
N CYS A 273 11.28 3.34 -25.22
CA CYS A 273 10.93 3.02 -23.84
C CYS A 273 11.17 1.54 -23.60
N TYR A 274 11.85 1.18 -22.51
CA TYR A 274 12.13 -0.22 -22.23
C TYR A 274 10.84 -1.00 -21.99
N SER A 275 10.60 -2.00 -22.83
CA SER A 275 9.43 -2.88 -22.75
C SER A 275 9.72 -4.21 -22.04
N GLY A 276 10.97 -4.45 -21.65
CA GLY A 276 11.40 -5.67 -20.97
C GLY A 276 11.03 -5.74 -19.48
N ASN A 277 11.79 -6.55 -18.74
CA ASN A 277 11.60 -6.76 -17.30
C ASN A 277 12.03 -5.51 -16.49
N SER A 278 11.20 -4.47 -16.50
CA SER A 278 11.40 -3.22 -15.77
C SER A 278 10.88 -3.28 -14.33
N HIS A 279 11.42 -2.48 -13.43
CA HIS A 279 11.00 -2.49 -12.03
C HIS A 279 9.71 -1.69 -11.84
N VAL A 280 8.62 -2.33 -11.40
CA VAL A 280 7.35 -1.68 -11.09
C VAL A 280 7.02 -1.82 -9.60
N LYS A 281 6.76 -0.70 -8.96
CA LYS A 281 6.58 -0.60 -7.51
C LYS A 281 5.30 0.15 -7.18
N PRO A 282 4.14 -0.54 -7.06
CA PRO A 282 2.93 0.03 -6.50
C PRO A 282 3.16 0.62 -5.10
N MET A 283 2.62 1.80 -4.83
CA MET A 283 2.83 2.56 -3.60
C MET A 283 1.57 3.29 -3.14
N LEU A 284 1.41 3.43 -1.83
CA LEU A 284 0.41 4.29 -1.21
C LEU A 284 1.10 5.43 -0.45
N GLN A 285 0.65 6.67 -0.63
CA GLN A 285 1.20 7.81 0.09
C GLN A 285 0.95 7.70 1.61
N ALA A 286 2.02 7.84 2.38
CA ALA A 286 1.98 8.09 3.82
C ALA A 286 1.79 9.59 4.04
N ILE A 287 0.62 9.98 4.56
CA ILE A 287 0.24 11.37 4.81
C ILE A 287 -0.21 11.45 6.26
N ASP A 288 0.30 12.40 7.04
CA ASP A 288 -0.06 12.58 8.44
C ASP A 288 -1.47 13.18 8.61
N ASP A 289 -1.90 13.36 9.86
CA ASP A 289 -3.19 13.98 10.20
C ASP A 289 -3.34 15.42 9.69
N ASN A 290 -2.24 16.11 9.40
CA ASN A 290 -2.21 17.50 8.94
C ASN A 290 -2.19 17.62 7.40
N GLY A 291 -2.14 16.50 6.68
CA GLY A 291 -2.04 16.51 5.22
C GLY A 291 -0.59 16.61 4.70
N THR A 292 0.40 16.49 5.57
CA THR A 292 1.84 16.50 5.23
C THR A 292 2.24 15.16 4.65
N PHE A 293 2.95 15.19 3.52
CA PHE A 293 3.53 14.00 2.91
C PHE A 293 4.77 13.54 3.67
N HIS A 294 4.79 12.27 4.07
CA HIS A 294 5.93 11.65 4.76
C HIS A 294 6.61 10.55 3.94
N GLY A 295 6.11 10.25 2.73
CA GLY A 295 6.68 9.22 1.88
C GLY A 295 5.66 8.18 1.38
N TRP A 296 6.11 6.94 1.19
CA TRP A 296 5.30 5.85 0.67
C TRP A 296 5.48 4.55 1.44
N ILE A 297 4.40 3.79 1.52
CA ILE A 297 4.42 2.35 1.78
C ILE A 297 4.19 1.65 0.46
N GLY A 298 4.99 0.64 0.12
CA GLY A 298 4.94 0.04 -1.21
C GLY A 298 5.36 -1.43 -1.26
N VAL A 299 5.14 -2.00 -2.43
CA VAL A 299 5.60 -3.34 -2.78
C VAL A 299 6.29 -3.30 -4.12
N GLU A 300 7.29 -4.16 -4.31
CA GLU A 300 7.81 -4.47 -5.63
C GLU A 300 7.04 -5.67 -6.18
N GLY A 301 6.48 -5.50 -7.39
CA GLY A 301 5.65 -6.49 -8.08
C GLY A 301 6.15 -6.72 -9.51
N SER A 302 7.47 -6.71 -9.69
CA SER A 302 8.17 -6.80 -10.97
C SER A 302 8.24 -8.26 -11.43
N LEU A 303 7.10 -8.83 -11.79
CA LEU A 303 7.02 -10.22 -12.23
C LEU A 303 7.46 -10.34 -13.70
N ASN A 304 8.41 -11.24 -13.97
CA ASN A 304 9.02 -11.45 -15.27
C ASN A 304 8.00 -11.90 -16.31
N GLN A 305 8.09 -11.28 -17.48
CA GLN A 305 7.19 -11.47 -18.62
C GLN A 305 7.95 -11.65 -19.92
N THR A 306 9.16 -11.09 -20.02
CA THR A 306 9.90 -10.97 -21.28
C THR A 306 10.99 -12.01 -21.43
N SER A 307 11.30 -12.74 -20.35
CA SER A 307 12.27 -13.84 -20.34
C SER A 307 11.62 -15.11 -19.79
N PRO A 308 10.57 -15.67 -20.44
CA PRO A 308 9.78 -16.78 -19.89
C PRO A 308 10.62 -17.99 -19.47
N ASP A 309 11.74 -18.24 -20.16
CA ASP A 309 12.69 -19.32 -19.85
C ASP A 309 13.37 -19.17 -18.48
N GLN A 310 13.50 -17.93 -17.97
CA GLN A 310 14.00 -17.67 -16.62
C GLN A 310 12.91 -17.84 -15.55
N GLY A 311 11.64 -17.87 -15.95
CA GLY A 311 10.49 -18.08 -15.07
C GLY A 311 10.51 -17.15 -13.85
N ALA A 312 10.32 -17.74 -12.67
CA ALA A 312 10.27 -17.04 -11.38
C ALA A 312 11.60 -16.43 -10.94
N LEU A 313 12.71 -16.92 -11.49
CA LEU A 313 14.05 -16.50 -11.09
C LEU A 313 14.40 -15.11 -11.61
N ALA A 314 13.58 -14.53 -12.48
CA ALA A 314 13.70 -13.15 -12.92
C ALA A 314 12.61 -12.23 -12.34
N ASP A 315 11.79 -12.73 -11.42
CA ASP A 315 10.84 -11.90 -10.68
C ASP A 315 11.60 -11.09 -9.61
N ASP A 316 11.36 -9.78 -9.52
CA ASP A 316 11.67 -9.02 -8.29
C ASP A 316 10.38 -8.79 -7.52
N ILE A 317 10.35 -9.22 -6.27
CA ILE A 317 9.16 -9.15 -5.42
C ILE A 317 9.53 -8.83 -3.98
N GLY A 318 8.81 -7.91 -3.35
CA GLY A 318 9.09 -7.58 -1.95
C GLY A 318 8.27 -6.43 -1.41
N VAL A 319 8.56 -6.05 -0.17
CA VAL A 319 7.89 -4.95 0.53
C VAL A 319 8.91 -3.87 0.89
N PHE A 320 8.46 -2.62 0.91
CA PHE A 320 9.30 -1.51 1.31
C PHE A 320 8.50 -0.35 1.89
N ARG A 321 9.23 0.55 2.55
CA ARG A 321 8.78 1.90 2.89
C ARG A 321 9.85 2.90 2.50
N ILE A 322 9.42 4.08 2.08
CA ILE A 322 10.25 5.27 1.89
C ILE A 322 9.64 6.30 2.82
N LEU A 323 10.27 6.62 3.95
CA LEU A 323 9.73 7.57 4.93
C LEU A 323 10.82 8.51 5.47
N ASP A 324 10.43 9.69 5.96
CA ASP A 324 11.32 10.64 6.65
C ASP A 324 11.54 10.37 8.16
#